data_AF-A0A966Q9U4-F1
#
_entry.id   AF-A0A966Q9U4-F1
#
_cell.length_a   1.000
_cell.length_b   1.000
_cell.length_c   1.000
_cell.angle_alpha   90.00
_cell.angle_beta   90.00
_cell.angle_gamma   90.00
#
_symmetry.space_group_name_H-M   'P 1'
#
loop_
_entity.id
_entity.type
_entity.pdbx_description
1 polymer ?
#
loop_
_entity_poly.entity_id
_entity_poly.type
_entity_poly.pdbx_seq_one_letter_code
_entity_poly.pdbx_strand_id
1 'polypeptide(L)'
;RQEPKTKLEDYLGWHRQSSGLWFVGLPVLSGRVSGALKAGLRRLVDTYKLEVRITPNQDLLLCNIGTGQRASIRSALAALGVASPETTPRLARHAIACPALPLCGLAVTEAERILPDVLERLEKQFQQLGIEKSVLVRMTGCPNGCARPYMAEIGLVGSGPDQYQLWLGGTPNLSRLAEPYLEKMPLQDLEATLEPLLKAWHQAGGRRSFGDFVVKTGRHEIKTLLAATP
;
A
#
# COMPACT_ATOMS: atom_id res chain seq x y z
N ARG A 1 25.35 -10.97 11.60
CA ARG A 1 25.65 -11.43 10.21
C ARG A 1 25.79 -10.19 9.33
N GLN A 2 26.65 -10.20 8.31
CA GLN A 2 26.63 -9.15 7.28
C GLN A 2 25.43 -9.42 6.36
N GLU A 3 24.24 -9.08 6.84
CA GLU A 3 23.03 -9.15 6.03
C GLU A 3 22.92 -7.85 5.24
N PRO A 4 22.54 -7.91 3.95
CA PRO A 4 22.33 -6.71 3.16
C PRO A 4 21.22 -5.86 3.79
N LYS A 5 21.30 -4.54 3.60
CA LYS A 5 20.24 -3.63 4.08
C LYS A 5 18.90 -4.04 3.46
N THR A 6 17.91 -4.32 4.30
CA THR A 6 16.56 -4.68 3.86
C THR A 6 15.96 -3.57 3.01
N LYS A 7 15.45 -3.95 1.84
CA LYS A 7 14.72 -3.06 0.92
C LYS A 7 13.40 -3.74 0.57
N LEU A 8 12.32 -2.95 0.53
CA LEU A 8 11.05 -3.41 -0.03
C LEU A 8 11.12 -3.30 -1.56
N GLU A 9 11.00 -4.42 -2.24
CA GLU A 9 10.94 -4.49 -3.70
C GLU A 9 9.54 -4.94 -4.14
N ASP A 10 8.90 -4.13 -4.99
CA ASP A 10 7.55 -4.40 -5.51
C ASP A 10 7.55 -5.04 -6.91
N TYR A 11 8.66 -4.92 -7.64
CA TYR A 11 8.85 -5.43 -9.00
C TYR A 11 7.86 -4.87 -10.04
N LEU A 12 7.22 -3.73 -9.77
CA LEU A 12 6.27 -3.09 -10.70
C LEU A 12 6.99 -2.47 -11.91
N GLY A 13 6.28 -2.42 -13.04
CA GLY A 13 6.82 -1.90 -14.30
C GLY A 13 7.57 -2.95 -15.12
N TRP A 14 8.19 -2.51 -16.21
CA TRP A 14 8.91 -3.39 -17.14
C TRP A 14 10.35 -3.63 -16.70
N HIS A 15 10.74 -4.91 -16.59
CA HIS A 15 12.07 -5.34 -16.16
C HIS A 15 12.65 -6.35 -17.12
N ARG A 16 13.99 -6.33 -17.27
CA ARG A 16 14.69 -7.39 -17.98
C ARG A 16 14.83 -8.60 -17.07
N GLN A 17 14.32 -9.75 -17.51
CA GLN A 17 14.43 -11.00 -16.77
C GLN A 17 15.77 -11.68 -17.06
N SER A 18 16.13 -11.77 -18.34
CA SER A 18 17.39 -12.33 -18.83
C SER A 18 17.64 -11.84 -20.27
N SER A 19 18.58 -12.47 -21.00
CA SER A 19 18.79 -12.11 -22.40
C SER A 19 17.56 -12.44 -23.25
N GLY A 20 16.98 -11.43 -23.90
CA GLY A 20 15.81 -11.59 -24.77
C GLY A 20 14.45 -11.76 -24.06
N LEU A 21 14.44 -11.84 -22.72
CA LEU A 21 13.24 -12.02 -21.92
C LEU A 21 13.01 -10.86 -20.94
N TRP A 22 11.74 -10.52 -20.78
CA TRP A 22 11.23 -9.47 -19.92
C TRP A 22 10.17 -10.01 -18.97
N PHE A 23 9.93 -9.27 -17.90
CA PHE A 23 8.69 -9.37 -17.16
C PHE A 23 8.09 -7.98 -16.95
N VAL A 24 6.80 -7.92 -16.69
CA VAL A 24 6.11 -6.69 -16.27
C VAL A 24 5.35 -6.95 -14.99
N GLY A 25 5.64 -6.16 -13.96
CA GLY A 25 4.85 -6.15 -12.72
C GLY A 25 3.69 -5.18 -12.84
N LEU A 26 2.48 -5.66 -12.54
CA LEU A 26 1.23 -4.96 -12.68
C LEU A 26 0.71 -4.60 -11.28
N PRO A 27 0.47 -3.32 -10.98
CA PRO A 27 -0.13 -2.94 -9.71
C PRO A 27 -1.57 -3.44 -9.68
N VAL A 28 -1.93 -4.20 -8.64
CA VAL A 28 -3.29 -4.67 -8.40
C VAL A 28 -3.66 -4.32 -6.97
N LEU A 29 -4.38 -3.22 -6.79
CA LEU A 29 -4.75 -2.76 -5.45
C LEU A 29 -5.54 -3.86 -4.72
N SER A 30 -5.01 -4.29 -3.58
CA SER A 30 -5.51 -5.40 -2.77
C SER A 30 -5.59 -6.77 -3.48
N GLY A 31 -4.87 -6.95 -4.60
CA GLY A 31 -4.86 -8.19 -5.38
C GLY A 31 -6.19 -8.56 -6.04
N ARG A 32 -7.17 -7.64 -6.10
CA ARG A 32 -8.49 -7.92 -6.65
C ARG A 32 -8.49 -7.90 -8.17
N VAL A 33 -8.39 -9.06 -8.79
CA VAL A 33 -8.50 -9.23 -10.25
C VAL A 33 -9.92 -9.61 -10.64
N SER A 34 -10.66 -8.68 -11.25
CA SER A 34 -12.07 -8.88 -11.62
C SER A 34 -12.41 -8.27 -12.99
N GLY A 35 -13.64 -8.50 -13.47
CA GLY A 35 -14.19 -7.88 -14.67
C GLY A 35 -13.30 -7.96 -15.93
N ALA A 36 -13.19 -6.83 -16.62
CA ALA A 36 -12.42 -6.71 -17.86
C ALA A 36 -10.92 -7.00 -17.66
N LEU A 37 -10.34 -6.61 -16.52
CA LEU A 37 -8.95 -6.90 -16.18
C LEU A 37 -8.72 -8.41 -16.12
N LYS A 38 -9.56 -9.16 -15.39
CA LYS A 38 -9.46 -10.62 -15.27
C LYS A 38 -9.53 -11.31 -16.63
N ALA A 39 -10.52 -10.94 -17.45
CA ALA A 39 -10.69 -11.52 -18.78
C ALA A 39 -9.53 -11.16 -19.72
N GLY A 40 -9.05 -9.92 -19.66
CA GLY A 40 -7.92 -9.43 -20.45
C GLY A 40 -6.60 -10.11 -20.10
N LEU A 41 -6.26 -10.20 -18.82
CA LEU A 41 -5.07 -10.90 -18.35
C LEU A 41 -5.09 -12.37 -18.76
N ARG A 42 -6.25 -13.04 -18.64
CA ARG A 42 -6.40 -14.42 -19.13
C ARG A 42 -6.08 -14.54 -20.62
N ARG A 43 -6.64 -13.66 -21.47
CA ARG A 43 -6.36 -13.67 -22.92
C ARG A 43 -4.88 -13.45 -23.21
N LEU A 44 -4.21 -12.57 -22.47
CA LEU A 44 -2.78 -12.32 -22.63
C LEU A 44 -1.96 -13.57 -22.29
N VAL A 45 -2.25 -14.20 -21.15
CA VAL A 45 -1.59 -15.44 -20.73
C VAL A 45 -1.79 -16.54 -21.79
N ASP A 46 -3.01 -16.74 -22.26
CA ASP A 46 -3.34 -17.78 -23.25
C ASP A 46 -2.67 -17.52 -24.62
N THR A 47 -2.62 -16.26 -25.06
CA THR A 47 -2.07 -15.85 -26.36
C THR A 47 -0.55 -15.91 -26.39
N TYR A 48 0.11 -15.34 -25.36
CA TYR A 48 1.56 -15.19 -25.33
C TYR A 48 2.27 -16.28 -24.51
N LYS A 49 1.51 -17.22 -23.93
CA LYS A 49 2.02 -18.32 -23.07
C LYS A 49 2.84 -17.81 -21.90
N LEU A 50 2.35 -16.76 -21.25
CA LEU A 50 3.05 -16.08 -20.15
C LEU A 50 2.95 -16.90 -18.87
N GLU A 51 4.02 -16.86 -18.08
CA GLU A 51 3.99 -17.30 -16.69
C GLU A 51 3.48 -16.16 -15.81
N VAL A 52 2.61 -16.47 -14.84
CA VAL A 52 2.13 -15.48 -13.85
C VAL A 52 2.77 -15.77 -12.51
N ARG A 53 3.37 -14.75 -11.90
CA ARG A 53 3.84 -14.80 -10.50
C ARG A 53 3.07 -13.79 -9.65
N ILE A 54 2.84 -14.13 -8.39
CA ILE A 54 2.16 -13.24 -7.44
C ILE A 54 3.21 -12.70 -6.47
N THR A 55 3.15 -11.41 -6.15
CA THR A 55 4.06 -10.78 -5.18
C THR A 55 3.49 -10.83 -3.75
N PRO A 56 4.34 -10.72 -2.71
CA PRO A 56 3.86 -10.56 -1.33
C PRO A 56 3.05 -9.28 -1.09
N ASN A 57 3.08 -8.32 -2.01
CA ASN A 57 2.28 -7.10 -2.01
C ASN A 57 0.97 -7.23 -2.81
N GLN A 58 0.56 -8.46 -3.14
CA GLN A 58 -0.71 -8.77 -3.82
C GLN A 58 -0.74 -8.34 -5.30
N ASP A 59 0.39 -7.92 -5.86
CA ASP A 59 0.53 -7.59 -7.27
C ASP A 59 0.79 -8.83 -8.14
N LEU A 60 0.68 -8.67 -9.46
CA LEU A 60 0.94 -9.73 -10.44
C LEU A 60 2.15 -9.40 -11.32
N LEU A 61 2.95 -10.41 -11.63
CA LEU A 61 4.01 -10.34 -12.63
C LEU A 61 3.62 -11.19 -13.82
N LEU A 62 3.69 -10.62 -15.03
CA LEU A 62 3.66 -11.38 -16.28
C LEU A 62 5.11 -11.60 -16.74
N CYS A 63 5.57 -12.85 -16.69
CA CYS A 63 6.96 -13.25 -16.92
C CYS A 63 7.17 -13.90 -18.29
N ASN A 64 8.44 -14.09 -18.65
CA ASN A 64 8.88 -14.75 -19.90
C ASN A 64 8.37 -14.06 -21.18
N ILE A 65 8.25 -12.73 -21.14
CA ILE A 65 7.85 -11.92 -22.30
C ILE A 65 9.04 -11.79 -23.24
N GLY A 66 8.93 -12.33 -24.45
CA GLY A 66 9.95 -12.16 -25.49
C GLY A 66 10.04 -10.71 -25.95
N THR A 67 11.24 -10.25 -26.32
CA THR A 67 11.46 -8.86 -26.81
C THR A 67 10.48 -8.46 -27.92
N GLY A 68 10.18 -9.35 -28.88
CA GLY A 68 9.23 -9.10 -29.97
C GLY A 68 7.77 -8.97 -29.54
N GLN A 69 7.40 -9.47 -28.36
CA GLN A 69 6.03 -9.43 -27.82
C GLN A 69 5.77 -8.17 -26.98
N ARG A 70 6.82 -7.46 -26.55
CA ARG A 70 6.73 -6.38 -25.56
C ARG A 70 5.81 -5.25 -26.00
N ALA A 71 5.87 -4.85 -27.27
CA ALA A 71 5.05 -3.76 -27.80
C ALA A 71 3.55 -4.13 -27.83
N SER A 72 3.22 -5.35 -28.27
CA SER A 72 1.83 -5.80 -28.35
C SER A 72 1.21 -6.02 -26.97
N ILE A 73 1.97 -6.59 -26.03
CA ILE A 73 1.53 -6.74 -24.63
C ILE A 73 1.34 -5.37 -23.97
N ARG A 74 2.25 -4.41 -24.19
CA ARG A 74 2.08 -3.04 -23.66
C ARG A 74 0.80 -2.38 -24.18
N SER A 75 0.52 -2.48 -25.47
CA SER A 75 -0.71 -1.94 -26.06
C SER A 75 -1.97 -2.61 -25.45
N ALA A 76 -1.94 -3.93 -25.30
CA ALA A 76 -3.05 -4.67 -24.71
C ALA A 76 -3.25 -4.35 -23.22
N LEU A 77 -2.19 -4.16 -22.45
CA LEU A 77 -2.28 -3.71 -21.05
C LEU A 77 -2.82 -2.28 -20.95
N ALA A 78 -2.40 -1.38 -21.84
CA ALA A 78 -2.95 -0.02 -21.91
C ALA A 78 -4.47 -0.04 -22.18
N ALA A 79 -4.94 -0.90 -23.07
CA ALA A 79 -6.37 -1.11 -23.33
C ALA A 79 -7.15 -1.68 -22.12
N LEU A 80 -6.46 -2.26 -21.13
CA LEU A 80 -7.03 -2.73 -19.87
C LEU A 80 -6.90 -1.69 -18.73
N GLY A 81 -6.46 -0.47 -19.04
CA GLY A 81 -6.24 0.59 -18.05
C GLY A 81 -4.88 0.53 -17.34
N VAL A 82 -3.95 -0.31 -17.80
CA VAL A 82 -2.61 -0.48 -17.22
C VAL A 82 -1.53 0.00 -18.20
N ALA A 83 -1.63 1.26 -18.62
CA ALA A 83 -0.71 1.84 -19.59
C ALA A 83 0.72 2.03 -19.03
N SER A 84 0.81 2.46 -17.78
CA SER A 84 2.05 2.79 -17.10
C SER A 84 2.13 2.08 -15.74
N PRO A 85 2.40 0.75 -15.72
CA PRO A 85 2.44 -0.03 -14.48
C PRO A 85 3.49 0.46 -13.47
N GLU A 86 4.51 1.18 -13.93
CA GLU A 86 5.52 1.82 -13.08
C GLU A 86 5.01 3.08 -12.35
N THR A 87 3.98 3.77 -12.85
CA THR A 87 3.48 5.05 -12.32
C THR A 87 2.24 4.88 -11.44
N THR A 88 2.35 4.05 -10.40
CA THR A 88 1.29 3.89 -9.39
C THR A 88 1.26 5.10 -8.43
N PRO A 89 0.08 5.58 -7.99
CA PRO A 89 -0.01 6.61 -6.95
C PRO A 89 0.82 6.24 -5.72
N ARG A 90 1.51 7.23 -5.14
CA ARG A 90 2.57 7.00 -4.15
C ARG A 90 2.10 6.20 -2.94
N LEU A 91 0.92 6.50 -2.40
CA LEU A 91 0.36 5.80 -1.24
C LEU A 91 -0.18 4.42 -1.63
N ALA A 92 -0.79 4.32 -2.81
CA ALA A 92 -1.35 3.06 -3.31
C ALA A 92 -0.28 2.02 -3.63
N ARG A 93 0.93 2.44 -4.04
CA ARG A 93 2.00 1.57 -4.53
C ARG A 93 2.38 0.43 -3.58
N HIS A 94 2.38 0.70 -2.27
CA HIS A 94 2.70 -0.32 -1.25
C HIS A 94 1.53 -0.58 -0.30
N ALA A 95 0.37 0.00 -0.60
CA ALA A 95 -0.82 -0.21 0.19
C ALA A 95 -1.43 -1.57 -0.08
N ILE A 96 -1.71 -2.30 0.99
CA ILE A 96 -2.43 -3.56 0.94
C ILE A 96 -3.49 -3.61 2.02
N ALA A 97 -4.61 -4.26 1.69
CA ALA A 97 -5.66 -4.59 2.62
C ALA A 97 -5.91 -6.10 2.64
N CYS A 98 -6.48 -6.59 3.74
CA CYS A 98 -7.05 -7.93 3.79
C CYS A 98 -8.48 -7.91 3.25
N PRO A 99 -9.04 -9.06 2.84
CA PRO A 99 -10.40 -9.10 2.31
C PRO A 99 -11.46 -8.54 3.27
N ALA A 100 -11.34 -8.84 4.57
CA ALA A 100 -12.31 -8.44 5.59
C ALA A 100 -13.76 -8.78 5.19
N LEU A 101 -14.71 -7.86 5.41
CA LEU A 101 -16.10 -8.01 4.99
C LEU A 101 -16.20 -8.06 3.44
N PRO A 102 -17.16 -8.81 2.88
CA PRO A 102 -18.29 -9.45 3.56
C PRO A 102 -18.09 -10.93 3.91
N LEU A 103 -16.96 -11.55 3.53
CA LEU A 103 -16.80 -13.03 3.60
C LEU A 103 -15.88 -13.51 4.72
N CYS A 104 -15.04 -12.64 5.29
CA CYS A 104 -14.22 -13.04 6.44
C CYS A 104 -15.09 -13.05 7.70
N GLY A 105 -15.36 -14.24 8.24
CA GLY A 105 -16.14 -14.40 9.48
C GLY A 105 -15.49 -13.84 10.75
N LEU A 106 -14.26 -13.33 10.66
CA LEU A 106 -13.54 -12.68 11.77
C LEU A 106 -13.45 -11.16 11.61
N ALA A 107 -13.93 -10.61 10.50
CA ALA A 107 -13.87 -9.18 10.27
C ALA A 107 -14.85 -8.45 11.21
N VAL A 108 -14.35 -7.40 11.86
CA VAL A 108 -15.16 -6.51 12.71
C VAL A 108 -15.51 -5.20 11.99
N THR A 109 -14.81 -4.91 10.88
CA THR A 109 -15.04 -3.76 9.99
C THR A 109 -14.44 -4.02 8.61
N GLU A 110 -14.59 -3.07 7.69
CA GLU A 110 -14.08 -3.12 6.33
C GLU A 110 -12.53 -3.05 6.27
N ALA A 111 -11.97 -3.47 5.14
CA ALA A 111 -10.59 -3.16 4.76
C ALA A 111 -10.47 -3.00 3.25
N GLU A 112 -10.48 -4.11 2.50
CA GLU A 112 -10.26 -4.09 1.05
C GLU A 112 -11.20 -3.14 0.30
N ARG A 113 -12.50 -3.20 0.58
CA ARG A 113 -13.52 -2.48 -0.19
C ARG A 113 -13.42 -0.97 -0.08
N ILE A 114 -12.91 -0.48 1.05
CA ILE A 114 -12.83 0.95 1.35
C ILE A 114 -11.40 1.50 1.28
N LEU A 115 -10.39 0.63 1.12
CA LEU A 115 -8.99 1.07 0.99
C LEU A 115 -8.81 2.12 -0.14
N PRO A 116 -9.43 1.99 -1.34
CA PRO A 116 -9.33 3.03 -2.36
C PRO A 116 -9.74 4.42 -1.86
N ASP A 117 -10.90 4.52 -1.20
CA ASP A 117 -11.44 5.78 -0.68
C ASP A 117 -10.57 6.34 0.45
N VAL A 118 -10.05 5.45 1.33
CA VAL A 118 -9.11 5.83 2.40
C VAL A 118 -7.82 6.41 1.81
N LEU A 119 -7.28 5.80 0.75
CA LEU A 119 -6.07 6.30 0.08
C LEU A 119 -6.33 7.64 -0.61
N GLU A 120 -7.48 7.83 -1.24
CA GLU A 120 -7.86 9.12 -1.85
C GLU A 120 -7.94 10.24 -0.81
N ARG A 121 -8.57 9.97 0.34
CA ARG A 121 -8.66 10.89 1.48
C ARG A 121 -7.28 11.30 2.00
N LEU A 122 -6.41 10.33 2.23
CA LEU A 122 -5.03 10.57 2.66
C LEU A 122 -4.22 11.34 1.61
N GLU A 123 -4.36 10.98 0.33
CA GLU A 123 -3.66 11.64 -0.77
C GLU A 123 -4.08 13.12 -0.89
N LYS A 124 -5.39 13.41 -0.78
CA LYS A 124 -5.92 14.77 -0.72
C LYS A 124 -5.37 15.54 0.46
N GLN A 125 -5.30 14.93 1.64
CA GLN A 125 -4.72 15.57 2.82
C GLN A 125 -3.22 15.87 2.61
N PHE A 126 -2.45 14.93 2.04
CA PHE A 126 -1.04 15.14 1.73
C PHE A 126 -0.85 16.29 0.74
N GLN A 127 -1.71 16.40 -0.29
CA GLN A 127 -1.69 17.52 -1.24
C GLN A 127 -1.98 18.86 -0.56
N GLN A 128 -2.99 18.92 0.31
CA GLN A 128 -3.32 20.14 1.07
C GLN A 128 -2.18 20.59 1.99
N LEU A 129 -1.44 19.64 2.55
CA LEU A 129 -0.28 19.90 3.41
C LEU A 129 1.04 20.10 2.65
N GLY A 130 1.05 20.01 1.31
CA GLY A 130 2.27 20.12 0.50
C GLY A 130 3.26 18.97 0.70
N ILE A 131 2.79 17.79 1.14
CA ILE A 131 3.63 16.62 1.39
C ILE A 131 3.79 15.82 0.10
N GLU A 132 5.01 15.80 -0.44
CA GLU A 132 5.32 15.01 -1.64
C GLU A 132 5.79 13.57 -1.32
N LYS A 133 6.30 13.36 -0.09
CA LYS A 133 6.84 12.08 0.38
C LYS A 133 5.75 11.01 0.47
N SER A 134 6.10 9.77 0.16
CA SER A 134 5.20 8.62 0.35
C SER A 134 5.26 8.09 1.79
N VAL A 135 4.19 7.39 2.18
CA VAL A 135 4.05 6.68 3.45
C VAL A 135 3.47 5.29 3.19
N LEU A 136 4.04 4.27 3.81
CA LEU A 136 3.53 2.90 3.70
C LEU A 136 2.27 2.72 4.55
N VAL A 137 1.12 2.57 3.90
CA VAL A 137 -0.19 2.37 4.53
C VAL A 137 -0.63 0.91 4.44
N ARG A 138 -1.18 0.33 5.50
CA ARG A 138 -1.78 -1.01 5.46
C ARG A 138 -3.04 -1.09 6.30
N MET A 139 -4.00 -1.90 5.85
CA MET A 139 -5.33 -1.96 6.47
C MET A 139 -5.80 -3.40 6.70
N THR A 140 -6.39 -3.70 7.84
CA THR A 140 -6.98 -5.01 8.13
C THR A 140 -8.25 -4.83 8.94
N GLY A 141 -9.29 -5.61 8.65
CA GLY A 141 -10.60 -5.48 9.30
C GLY A 141 -10.72 -6.10 10.70
N CYS A 142 -9.63 -6.64 11.28
CA CYS A 142 -9.56 -7.24 12.61
C CYS A 142 -8.08 -7.34 13.08
N PRO A 143 -7.78 -7.67 14.35
CA PRO A 143 -6.39 -7.70 14.85
C PRO A 143 -5.56 -8.93 14.41
N ASN A 144 -6.06 -9.80 13.53
CA ASN A 144 -5.26 -10.94 13.04
C ASN A 144 -4.08 -10.54 12.14
N GLY A 145 -4.11 -9.34 11.55
CA GLY A 145 -2.98 -8.77 10.83
C GLY A 145 -2.66 -9.41 9.47
N CYS A 146 -3.66 -9.93 8.73
CA CYS A 146 -3.44 -10.59 7.43
C CYS A 146 -2.73 -9.70 6.39
N ALA A 147 -2.96 -8.38 6.42
CA ALA A 147 -2.26 -7.43 5.55
C ALA A 147 -0.92 -6.93 6.13
N ARG A 148 -0.45 -7.53 7.23
CA ARG A 148 0.77 -7.15 7.96
C ARG A 148 0.80 -5.65 8.37
N PRO A 149 -0.29 -5.11 8.97
CA PRO A 149 -0.39 -3.68 9.30
C PRO A 149 0.61 -3.24 10.37
N TYR A 150 1.05 -4.16 11.23
CA TYR A 150 2.01 -3.91 12.30
C TYR A 150 3.43 -3.58 11.80
N MET A 151 3.70 -3.69 10.50
CA MET A 151 4.98 -3.28 9.90
C MET A 151 4.87 -1.95 9.14
N ALA A 152 3.67 -1.37 9.07
CA ALA A 152 3.39 -0.18 8.29
C ALA A 152 3.81 1.10 9.00
N GLU A 153 4.06 2.14 8.22
CA GLU A 153 4.24 3.48 8.77
C GLU A 153 2.91 4.03 9.32
N ILE A 154 1.80 3.73 8.61
CA ILE A 154 0.42 3.92 9.07
C ILE A 154 -0.32 2.59 8.91
N GLY A 155 -0.66 1.97 10.05
CA GLY A 155 -1.46 0.76 10.12
C GLY A 155 -2.87 1.04 10.64
N LEU A 156 -3.89 0.65 9.89
CA LEU A 156 -5.29 0.70 10.30
C LEU A 156 -5.77 -0.72 10.63
N VAL A 157 -6.07 -0.98 11.90
CA VAL A 157 -6.44 -2.32 12.38
C VAL A 157 -7.82 -2.28 13.00
N GLY A 158 -8.80 -2.95 12.39
CA GLY A 158 -10.19 -2.91 12.81
C GLY A 158 -10.39 -3.25 14.29
N SER A 159 -11.11 -2.39 15.01
CA SER A 159 -11.43 -2.55 16.45
C SER A 159 -12.91 -2.43 16.78
N GLY A 160 -13.75 -2.18 15.79
CA GLY A 160 -15.21 -2.14 15.90
C GLY A 160 -15.83 -1.64 14.58
N PRO A 161 -17.16 -1.61 14.47
CA PRO A 161 -17.84 -1.05 13.30
C PRO A 161 -17.33 0.37 13.01
N ASP A 162 -16.85 0.60 11.79
CA ASP A 162 -16.26 1.87 11.33
C ASP A 162 -15.17 2.45 12.24
N GLN A 163 -14.49 1.61 13.03
CA GLN A 163 -13.44 1.98 13.97
C GLN A 163 -12.16 1.18 13.76
N TYR A 164 -11.02 1.87 13.92
CA TYR A 164 -9.69 1.29 13.76
C TYR A 164 -8.79 1.67 14.93
N GLN A 165 -7.93 0.74 15.33
CA GLN A 165 -6.70 1.09 16.02
C GLN A 165 -5.75 1.74 15.02
N LEU A 166 -5.10 2.82 15.45
CA LEU A 166 -4.04 3.48 14.70
C LEU A 166 -2.68 2.96 15.19
N TRP A 167 -1.97 2.27 14.30
CA TRP A 167 -0.61 1.78 14.53
C TRP A 167 0.38 2.64 13.75
N LEU A 168 1.44 3.10 14.41
CA LEU A 168 2.42 4.01 13.81
C LEU A 168 3.85 3.57 14.12
N GLY A 169 4.79 3.99 13.27
CA GLY A 169 6.21 3.85 13.55
C GLY A 169 6.91 2.66 12.89
N GLY A 170 6.26 1.94 11.97
CA GLY A 170 6.96 1.01 11.07
C GLY A 170 7.95 1.72 10.15
N THR A 171 8.44 1.07 9.11
CA THR A 171 9.40 1.67 8.16
C THR A 171 9.03 1.36 6.70
N PRO A 172 9.46 2.20 5.74
CA PRO A 172 9.25 1.94 4.31
C PRO A 172 9.79 0.58 3.82
N ASN A 173 10.80 0.03 4.51
CA ASN A 173 11.41 -1.26 4.21
C ASN A 173 10.95 -2.40 5.14
N LEU A 174 9.91 -2.19 5.96
CA LEU A 174 9.29 -3.20 6.83
C LEU A 174 10.28 -3.85 7.81
N SER A 175 11.22 -3.08 8.36
CA SER A 175 12.26 -3.58 9.27
C SER A 175 11.99 -3.28 10.75
N ARG A 176 10.90 -2.57 11.06
CA ARG A 176 10.52 -2.22 12.43
C ARG A 176 9.03 -2.46 12.65
N LEU A 177 8.70 -2.97 13.84
CA LEU A 177 7.33 -3.13 14.31
C LEU A 177 6.77 -1.75 14.69
N ALA A 178 5.58 -1.43 14.21
CA ALA A 178 4.78 -0.30 14.64
C ALA A 178 4.23 -0.54 16.05
N GLU A 179 3.83 0.54 16.72
CA GLU A 179 3.18 0.49 18.03
C GLU A 179 1.74 1.01 17.94
N PRO A 180 0.83 0.53 18.80
CA PRO A 180 -0.52 1.09 18.87
C PRO A 180 -0.47 2.48 19.55
N TYR A 181 -1.12 3.46 18.91
CA TYR A 181 -1.24 4.84 19.41
C TYR A 181 -2.67 5.21 19.79
N LEU A 182 -3.67 4.75 19.03
CA LEU A 182 -5.10 4.92 19.33
C LEU A 182 -5.82 3.58 19.21
N GLU A 183 -6.80 3.32 20.07
CA GLU A 183 -7.49 2.02 20.13
C GLU A 183 -8.82 1.99 19.35
N LYS A 184 -9.54 3.11 19.29
CA LYS A 184 -10.89 3.21 18.72
C LYS A 184 -11.07 4.53 17.97
N MET A 185 -10.27 4.77 16.95
CA MET A 185 -10.42 5.93 16.08
C MET A 185 -11.57 5.66 15.10
N PRO A 186 -12.67 6.44 15.14
CA PRO A 186 -13.68 6.38 14.09
C PRO A 186 -13.06 6.74 12.74
N LEU A 187 -13.40 6.00 11.69
CA LEU A 187 -12.77 6.19 10.38
C LEU A 187 -13.02 7.60 9.81
N GLN A 188 -14.17 8.20 10.12
CA GLN A 188 -14.51 9.57 9.70
C GLN A 188 -13.53 10.63 10.26
N ASP A 189 -12.86 10.34 11.38
CA ASP A 189 -11.94 11.27 12.05
C ASP A 189 -10.49 11.08 11.59
N LEU A 190 -10.22 10.21 10.61
CA LEU A 190 -8.88 9.85 10.13
C LEU A 190 -8.02 11.07 9.80
N GLU A 191 -8.54 11.99 8.98
CA GLU A 191 -7.81 13.18 8.55
C GLU A 191 -7.56 14.11 9.74
N ALA A 192 -8.59 14.42 10.52
CA ALA A 192 -8.48 15.30 11.68
C ALA A 192 -7.49 14.77 12.72
N THR A 193 -7.44 13.44 12.89
CA THR A 193 -6.50 12.75 13.77
C THR A 193 -5.05 12.85 13.26
N LEU A 194 -4.83 12.63 11.96
CA LEU A 194 -3.48 12.61 11.38
C LEU A 194 -2.93 14.00 11.06
N GLU A 195 -3.77 15.01 10.88
CA GLU A 195 -3.35 16.33 10.40
C GLU A 195 -2.25 16.99 11.25
N PRO A 196 -2.36 17.08 12.60
CA PRO A 196 -1.32 17.71 13.41
C PRO A 196 0.02 16.98 13.29
N LEU A 197 -0.04 15.65 13.23
CA LEU A 197 1.12 14.78 13.11
C LEU A 197 1.80 14.91 11.74
N LEU A 198 1.02 14.95 10.66
CA LEU A 198 1.52 15.13 9.29
C LEU A 198 2.12 16.53 9.11
N LYS A 199 1.49 17.57 9.67
CA LYS A 199 2.05 18.94 9.70
C LYS A 199 3.39 18.98 10.41
N ALA A 200 3.48 18.39 11.60
CA ALA A 200 4.74 18.32 12.35
C ALA A 200 5.83 17.57 11.57
N TRP A 201 5.48 16.46 10.91
CA TRP A 201 6.43 15.72 10.06
C TRP A 201 6.89 16.53 8.85
N HIS A 202 5.98 17.27 8.20
CA HIS A 202 6.31 18.14 7.08
C HIS A 202 7.27 19.26 7.50
N GLN A 203 6.95 19.96 8.60
CA GLN A 203 7.76 21.05 9.17
C GLN A 203 9.14 20.59 9.64
N ALA A 204 9.24 19.38 10.21
CA ALA A 204 10.53 18.79 10.59
C ALA A 204 11.46 18.59 9.38
N GLY A 205 10.89 18.51 8.17
CA GLY A 205 11.63 18.49 6.91
C GLY A 205 12.58 17.30 6.74
N GLY A 206 13.50 17.44 5.78
CA GLY A 206 14.55 16.46 5.53
C GLY A 206 14.09 15.13 4.93
N ARG A 207 15.03 14.18 4.86
CA ARG A 207 14.86 12.88 4.19
C ARG A 207 14.28 11.77 5.06
N ARG A 208 13.83 12.08 6.28
CA ARG A 208 13.34 11.08 7.23
C ARG A 208 11.95 10.58 6.79
N SER A 209 11.77 9.25 6.85
CA SER A 209 10.47 8.60 6.66
C SER A 209 9.47 9.04 7.73
N PHE A 210 8.17 8.80 7.50
CA PHE A 210 7.15 9.15 8.50
C PHE A 210 7.31 8.29 9.75
N GLY A 211 7.53 6.99 9.57
CA GLY A 211 7.72 6.08 10.70
C GLY A 211 8.96 6.40 11.54
N ASP A 212 10.08 6.77 10.92
CA ASP A 212 11.27 7.21 11.67
C ASP A 212 11.05 8.55 12.39
N PHE A 213 10.23 9.43 11.82
CA PHE A 213 9.83 10.66 12.48
C PHE A 213 9.01 10.35 13.74
N VAL A 214 7.99 9.49 13.64
CA VAL A 214 7.17 9.05 14.78
C VAL A 214 8.05 8.54 15.93
N VAL A 215 8.99 7.62 15.64
CA VAL A 215 9.85 7.03 16.67
C VAL A 215 10.81 8.06 17.28
N LYS A 216 11.41 8.94 16.47
CA LYS A 216 12.36 9.93 16.98
C LYS A 216 11.70 11.05 17.79
N THR A 217 10.49 11.45 17.41
CA THR A 217 9.71 12.45 18.14
C THR A 217 9.26 11.92 19.50
N GLY A 218 9.04 10.61 19.61
CA GLY A 218 8.79 9.93 20.87
C GLY A 218 7.32 9.83 21.23
N ARG A 219 6.96 8.74 21.94
CA ARG A 219 5.57 8.32 22.15
C ARG A 219 4.69 9.38 22.84
N HIS A 220 5.24 10.14 23.79
CA HIS A 220 4.50 11.17 24.53
C HIS A 220 4.08 12.32 23.60
N GLU A 221 5.03 12.91 22.89
CA GLU A 221 4.80 14.02 21.95
C GLU A 221 3.84 13.60 20.83
N ILE A 222 4.00 12.40 20.27
CA ILE A 222 3.10 11.88 19.24
C ILE A 222 1.67 11.73 19.78
N LYS A 223 1.49 11.24 21.01
CA LYS A 223 0.15 11.18 21.64
C LYS A 223 -0.45 12.56 21.84
N THR A 224 0.34 13.56 22.22
CA THR A 224 -0.11 14.95 22.35
C THR A 224 -0.59 15.49 21.00
N LEU A 225 0.16 15.25 19.92
CA LEU A 225 -0.24 15.65 18.57
C LEU A 225 -1.53 14.97 18.11
N LEU A 226 -1.71 13.68 18.43
CA LEU A 226 -2.93 12.93 18.10
C LEU A 226 -4.14 13.34 18.95
N ALA A 227 -3.93 13.90 20.14
CA ALA A 227 -5.00 14.38 21.03
C ALA A 227 -5.39 15.84 20.75
N ALA A 228 -4.63 16.57 19.93
CA ALA A 228 -4.88 17.96 19.58
C ALA A 228 -6.02 18.13 18.54
N THR A 229 -6.80 17.08 18.29
CA THR A 229 -8.00 17.13 17.47
C THR A 229 -9.04 18.02 18.16
N PRO A 230 -9.69 18.97 17.45
CA PRO A 230 -10.72 19.83 18.04
C PRO A 230 -11.94 19.04 18.53
#